data_AF-A0A9W9D6J2-F1
#
_entry.id   AF-A0A9W9D6J2-F1
#
_cell.length_a   1.000
_cell.length_b   1.000
_cell.length_c   1.000
_cell.angle_alpha   90.00
_cell.angle_beta   90.00
_cell.angle_gamma   90.00
#
_symmetry.space_group_name_H-M   'P 1'
#
loop_
_entity.id
_entity.type
_entity.pdbx_description
1 polymer ?
#
loop_
_entity_poly.entity_id
_entity_poly.type
_entity_poly.pdbx_seq_one_letter_code
_entity_poly.pdbx_strand_id
1 'polypeptide(L)'
;MSFHYSAQDIRVDDGHILRARLQQADGEWNDSEIDLNDFIGNDNGHFYWDGQGFSGSAENIHFTIEGDGSVPVLRASLCDQEGNYQERDLNLSERVSNNDGHFNYSESCH
;
A
#
# COMPACT_ATOMS: atom_id res chain seq x y z
N MET A 1 -1.95 14.58 -4.02
CA MET A 1 -1.47 13.85 -5.23
C MET A 1 -1.07 12.46 -4.79
N SER A 2 -1.38 11.44 -5.58
CA SER A 2 -0.98 10.06 -5.26
C SER A 2 0.54 9.91 -5.39
N PHE A 3 1.14 9.11 -4.51
CA PHE A 3 2.60 9.04 -4.36
C PHE A 3 3.33 8.57 -5.64
N HIS A 4 2.72 7.66 -6.40
CA HIS A 4 3.36 6.99 -7.54
C HIS A 4 3.80 7.93 -8.67
N TYR A 5 3.19 9.11 -8.82
CA TYR A 5 3.59 10.10 -9.83
C TYR A 5 4.93 10.80 -9.49
N SER A 6 5.27 10.87 -8.20
CA SER A 6 6.49 11.50 -7.70
C SER A 6 7.32 10.53 -6.85
N ALA A 7 7.28 9.25 -7.22
CA ALA A 7 7.99 8.18 -6.56
C ALA A 7 8.81 7.34 -7.56
N GLN A 8 9.97 6.86 -7.12
CA GLN A 8 10.84 5.95 -7.86
C GLN A 8 11.18 4.74 -6.99
N ASP A 9 11.61 3.64 -7.64
CA ASP A 9 12.00 2.39 -6.97
C ASP A 9 10.95 1.85 -5.99
N ILE A 10 9.67 1.99 -6.34
CA ILE A 10 8.55 1.56 -5.51
C ILE A 10 8.55 0.03 -5.39
N ARG A 11 8.60 -0.46 -4.16
CA ARG A 11 8.55 -1.90 -3.85
C ARG A 11 7.90 -2.14 -2.50
N VAL A 12 7.47 -3.38 -2.29
CA VAL A 12 7.01 -3.85 -0.98
C VAL A 12 8.02 -4.86 -0.47
N ASP A 13 8.68 -4.52 0.63
CA ASP A 13 9.60 -5.38 1.38
C ASP A 13 8.87 -6.06 2.55
N ASP A 14 9.28 -7.27 2.90
CA ASP A 14 8.66 -8.09 3.97
C ASP A 14 7.14 -8.34 3.81
N GLY A 15 6.61 -8.09 2.61
CA GLY A 15 5.18 -8.23 2.28
C GLY A 15 4.29 -7.10 2.82
N HIS A 16 4.81 -6.16 3.60
CA HIS A 16 3.99 -5.10 4.21
C HIS A 16 4.68 -3.73 4.29
N ILE A 17 5.99 -3.64 4.09
CA ILE A 17 6.71 -2.37 4.16
C ILE A 17 6.78 -1.79 2.74
N LEU A 18 5.97 -0.77 2.46
CA LEU A 18 6.05 -0.04 1.20
C LEU A 18 7.26 0.90 1.25
N ARG A 19 8.22 0.70 0.35
CA ARG A 19 9.41 1.55 0.20
C ARG A 19 9.41 2.22 -1.15
N ALA A 20 9.74 3.50 -1.18
CA ALA A 20 9.98 4.24 -2.40
C ALA A 20 10.85 5.47 -2.17
N ARG A 21 11.50 5.95 -3.23
CA ARG A 21 12.17 7.25 -3.25
C ARG A 21 11.15 8.30 -3.65
N LEU A 22 10.78 9.17 -2.72
CA LEU A 22 9.75 10.19 -2.91
C LEU A 22 10.39 11.55 -3.19
N GLN A 23 9.89 12.27 -4.18
CA GLN A 23 10.37 13.62 -4.49
C GLN A 23 9.85 14.63 -3.47
N GLN A 24 10.75 15.50 -3.01
CA GLN A 24 10.48 16.64 -2.12
C GLN A 24 10.11 17.89 -2.93
N ALA A 25 9.54 18.92 -2.28
CA ALA A 25 9.15 20.16 -2.96
C ALA A 25 10.34 20.97 -3.49
N ASP A 26 11.54 20.78 -2.94
CA ASP A 26 12.79 21.37 -3.43
C ASP A 26 13.39 20.61 -4.64
N GLY A 27 12.82 19.46 -5.00
CA GLY A 27 13.25 18.61 -6.11
C GLY A 27 14.20 17.47 -5.71
N GLU A 28 14.64 17.42 -4.45
CA GLU A 28 15.45 16.33 -3.92
C GLU A 28 14.63 15.04 -3.75
N TRP A 29 15.31 13.91 -3.52
CA TRP A 29 14.69 12.60 -3.37
C TRP A 29 14.97 12.06 -1.97
N ASN A 30 13.90 11.74 -1.24
CA ASN A 30 13.99 11.13 0.07
C ASN A 30 13.56 9.65 0.01
N ASP A 31 14.41 8.77 0.52
CA ASP A 31 14.07 7.35 0.70
C ASP A 31 13.10 7.24 1.89
N SER A 32 11.84 6.93 1.59
CA SER A 32 10.78 6.79 2.57
C SER A 32 10.23 5.38 2.58
N GLU A 33 9.74 4.99 3.75
CA GLU A 33 9.04 3.73 3.96
C GLU A 33 7.81 3.97 4.82
N ILE A 34 6.79 3.15 4.61
CA ILE A 34 5.57 3.13 5.42
C ILE A 34 5.15 1.69 5.64
N ASP A 35 4.79 1.38 6.88
CA ASP A 35 4.26 0.07 7.23
C ASP A 35 2.77 0.03 6.85
N LEU A 36 2.42 -0.84 5.91
CA LEU A 36 1.04 -1.03 5.48
C LEU A 36 0.21 -1.78 6.54
N ASN A 37 0.82 -2.58 7.41
CA ASN A 37 0.12 -3.24 8.51
C ASN A 37 -0.40 -2.27 9.56
N ASP A 38 0.09 -1.03 9.63
CA ASP A 38 -0.44 -0.02 10.54
C ASP A 38 -1.77 0.58 10.06
N PHE A 39 -2.11 0.40 8.78
CA PHE A 39 -3.29 1.03 8.15
C PHE A 39 -4.21 0.06 7.43
N ILE A 40 -3.75 -1.17 7.15
CA ILE A 40 -4.47 -2.17 6.38
C ILE A 40 -4.68 -3.42 7.22
N GLY A 41 -5.94 -3.82 7.33
CA GLY A 41 -6.38 -5.07 7.93
C GLY A 41 -6.93 -6.05 6.90
N ASN A 42 -7.15 -7.28 7.38
CA ASN A 42 -7.93 -8.30 6.67
C ASN A 42 -9.28 -8.49 7.38
N ASP A 43 -10.38 -8.14 6.73
CA ASP A 43 -11.74 -8.42 7.17
C ASP A 43 -12.32 -9.56 6.33
N ASN A 44 -12.34 -10.77 6.89
CA ASN A 44 -12.92 -11.97 6.29
C ASN A 44 -12.51 -12.22 4.81
N GLY A 45 -11.21 -12.09 4.50
CA GLY A 45 -10.68 -12.28 3.16
C GLY A 45 -10.79 -11.04 2.27
N HIS A 46 -10.95 -9.85 2.86
CA HIS A 46 -11.02 -8.57 2.16
C HIS A 46 -10.10 -7.54 2.81
N PHE A 47 -9.41 -6.74 1.98
CA PHE A 47 -8.64 -5.61 2.49
C PHE A 47 -9.57 -4.57 3.12
N TYR A 48 -9.15 -4.04 4.25
CA TYR A 48 -9.86 -2.97 4.94
C TYR A 48 -8.87 -1.88 5.38
N TRP A 49 -9.12 -0.64 4.94
CA TRP A 49 -8.42 0.55 5.41
C TRP A 49 -8.79 0.86 6.85
N ASP A 50 -7.91 1.53 7.60
CA ASP A 50 -8.08 1.79 9.04
C ASP A 50 -8.08 0.48 9.88
N GLY A 51 -7.65 -0.63 9.29
CA GLY A 51 -7.38 -1.90 9.96
C GLY A 51 -5.90 -2.06 10.31
N GLN A 52 -5.53 -3.24 10.80
CA GLN A 52 -4.13 -3.54 11.09
C GLN A 52 -3.77 -5.01 10.85
N GLY A 53 -2.50 -5.26 10.51
CA GLY A 53 -1.89 -6.59 10.48
C GLY A 53 -2.39 -7.52 9.38
N PHE A 54 -2.79 -7.01 8.21
CA PHE A 54 -3.25 -7.86 7.10
C PHE A 54 -2.24 -8.95 6.73
N SER A 55 -0.94 -8.64 6.75
CA SER A 55 0.11 -9.55 6.27
C SER A 55 0.23 -10.81 7.12
N GLY A 56 -0.22 -10.79 8.38
CA GLY A 56 -0.23 -11.96 9.26
C GLY A 56 -1.23 -13.04 8.84
N SER A 57 -2.16 -12.71 7.94
CA SER A 57 -3.18 -13.62 7.39
C SER A 57 -3.24 -13.59 5.87
N ALA A 58 -2.18 -13.07 5.23
CA ALA A 58 -2.08 -12.91 3.78
C ALA A 58 -0.89 -13.69 3.21
N GLU A 59 -1.04 -14.19 1.99
CA GLU A 59 0.00 -14.87 1.22
C GLU A 59 0.18 -14.24 -0.17
N ASN A 60 1.29 -14.56 -0.84
CA ASN A 60 1.60 -14.10 -2.21
C ASN A 60 1.50 -12.58 -2.38
N ILE A 61 1.90 -11.82 -1.35
CA ILE A 61 1.81 -10.36 -1.36
C ILE A 61 2.81 -9.80 -2.37
N HIS A 62 2.31 -9.03 -3.33
CA HIS A 62 3.13 -8.38 -4.33
C HIS A 62 2.51 -7.06 -4.76
N PHE A 63 3.38 -6.18 -5.29
CA PHE A 63 3.01 -4.85 -5.73
C PHE A 63 3.17 -4.73 -7.24
N THR A 64 2.17 -4.14 -7.89
CA THR A 64 2.17 -3.88 -9.33
C THR A 64 1.67 -2.47 -9.61
N ILE A 65 2.18 -1.89 -10.69
CA ILE A 65 1.66 -0.63 -11.23
C ILE A 65 0.91 -1.00 -12.51
N GLU A 66 -0.41 -0.86 -12.49
CA GLU A 66 -1.28 -1.36 -13.57
C GLU A 66 -2.15 -0.25 -14.17
N GLY A 67 -2.55 -0.46 -15.43
CA GLY A 67 -3.44 0.42 -16.18
C GLY A 67 -2.77 1.64 -16.81
N ASP A 68 -3.51 2.29 -17.71
CA ASP A 68 -3.08 3.50 -18.44
C ASP A 68 -2.73 4.68 -17.51
N GLY A 69 -3.25 4.65 -16.27
CA GLY A 69 -3.04 5.68 -15.25
C GLY A 69 -1.95 5.36 -14.21
N SER A 70 -1.16 4.30 -14.40
CA SER A 70 -0.10 3.88 -13.45
C SER A 70 -0.60 3.67 -12.02
N VAL A 71 -1.69 2.93 -11.84
CA VAL A 71 -2.32 2.73 -10.53
C VAL A 71 -1.45 1.80 -9.66
N PRO A 72 -1.00 2.22 -8.46
CA PRO A 72 -0.21 1.38 -7.56
C PRO A 72 -1.12 0.42 -6.80
N VAL A 73 -1.16 -0.83 -7.27
CA VAL A 73 -2.02 -1.89 -6.75
C VAL A 73 -1.21 -2.85 -5.88
N LEU A 74 -1.68 -3.08 -4.66
CA LEU A 74 -1.21 -4.15 -3.79
C LEU A 74 -2.10 -5.38 -4.01
N ARG A 75 -1.50 -6.51 -4.36
CA ARG A 75 -2.21 -7.79 -4.51
C ARG A 75 -1.76 -8.76 -3.44
N ALA A 76 -2.70 -9.45 -2.81
CA ALA A 76 -2.42 -10.54 -1.87
C ALA A 76 -3.57 -11.55 -1.83
N SER A 77 -3.27 -12.76 -1.40
CA SER A 77 -4.26 -13.79 -1.06
C SER A 77 -4.61 -13.68 0.43
N LEU A 78 -5.79 -13.20 0.77
CA LEU A 78 -6.24 -13.00 2.15
C LEU A 78 -7.04 -14.20 2.65
N CYS A 79 -6.75 -14.67 3.87
CA CYS A 79 -7.49 -15.76 4.51
C CYS A 79 -8.83 -15.26 5.05
N ASP A 80 -9.92 -15.97 4.73
CA ASP A 80 -11.25 -15.75 5.31
C ASP A 80 -11.46 -16.52 6.63
N GLN A 81 -12.60 -16.31 7.29
CA GLN A 81 -12.92 -17.00 8.55
C GLN A 81 -13.12 -18.52 8.38
N GLU A 82 -13.33 -19.00 7.16
CA GLU A 82 -13.47 -20.42 6.83
C GLU A 82 -12.10 -21.08 6.51
N GLY A 83 -11.02 -20.29 6.45
CA GLY A 83 -9.68 -20.74 6.13
C GLY A 83 -9.36 -20.81 4.63
N ASN A 84 -10.22 -20.24 3.78
CA ASN A 84 -9.95 -20.15 2.35
C ASN A 84 -9.17 -18.86 2.04
N TYR A 85 -8.27 -18.95 1.07
CA TYR A 85 -7.52 -17.80 0.58
C TYR A 85 -8.19 -17.20 -0.64
N GLN A 86 -8.38 -15.89 -0.60
CA GLN A 86 -9.03 -15.13 -1.65
C GLN A 86 -8.05 -14.10 -2.22
N GLU A 87 -7.80 -14.15 -3.52
CA GLU A 87 -7.01 -13.10 -4.17
C GLU A 87 -7.79 -11.79 -4.13
N ARG A 88 -7.13 -10.75 -3.64
CA ARG A 88 -7.64 -9.40 -3.54
C ARG A 88 -6.59 -8.41 -4.01
N ASP A 89 -7.09 -7.30 -4.52
CA ASP A 89 -6.32 -6.14 -4.88
C ASP A 89 -6.78 -4.92 -4.09
N LEU A 90 -5.84 -4.04 -3.78
CA LEU A 90 -6.08 -2.79 -3.08
C LEU A 90 -5.30 -1.68 -3.76
N ASN A 91 -5.98 -0.59 -4.07
CA ASN A 91 -5.36 0.56 -4.69
C ASN A 91 -4.74 1.47 -3.62
N LEU A 92 -3.41 1.45 -3.48
CA LEU A 92 -2.71 2.26 -2.48
C LEU A 92 -2.87 3.77 -2.74
N SER A 93 -3.13 4.19 -3.98
CA SER A 93 -3.31 5.60 -4.32
C SER A 93 -4.57 6.23 -3.74
N GLU A 94 -5.50 5.42 -3.23
CA GLU A 94 -6.72 5.90 -2.55
C GLU A 94 -6.43 6.61 -1.24
N ARG A 95 -5.39 6.18 -0.51
CA ARG A 95 -5.10 6.64 0.85
C ARG A 95 -3.65 7.02 1.09
N VAL A 96 -2.74 6.51 0.28
CA VAL A 96 -1.31 6.79 0.39
C VAL A 96 -0.94 7.87 -0.61
N SER A 97 -0.23 8.87 -0.13
CA SER A 97 0.22 10.04 -0.89
C SER A 97 1.65 10.39 -0.55
N ASN A 98 2.32 11.14 -1.43
CA ASN A 98 3.62 11.74 -1.14
C ASN A 98 3.38 13.15 -0.60
N ASN A 99 3.87 13.42 0.62
CA ASN A 99 3.89 14.72 1.25
C ASN A 99 5.34 15.13 1.54
N ASP A 100 5.91 15.96 0.67
CA ASP A 100 7.27 16.49 0.77
C ASP A 100 8.37 15.43 0.98
N GLY A 101 8.31 14.33 0.23
CA GLY A 101 9.26 13.23 0.34
C GLY A 101 8.92 12.20 1.41
N HIS A 102 7.76 12.31 2.05
CA HIS A 102 7.29 11.37 3.07
C HIS A 102 5.97 10.74 2.65
N PHE A 103 5.79 9.44 2.96
CA PHE A 103 4.50 8.82 2.80
C PHE A 103 3.50 9.42 3.80
N ASN A 104 2.34 9.80 3.29
CA ASN A 104 1.23 10.28 4.10
C ASN A 104 0.01 9.40 3.85
N TYR A 105 -0.49 8.81 4.94
CA TYR A 105 -1.79 8.13 4.99
C TYR A 105 -2.88 9.16 5.31
N SER A 106 -3.95 9.18 4.51
CA SER A 106 -5.14 10.00 4.78
C SER A 106 -6.29 9.14 5.29
N GLU A 107 -6.53 9.19 6.59
CA GLU A 107 -7.66 8.53 7.25
C GLU A 107 -9.00 8.95 6.65
N SER A 108 -9.98 8.06 6.74
CA SER A 108 -11.36 8.34 6.32
C SER A 108 -11.93 9.43 7.19
N CYS A 109 -12.06 10.65 6.69
CA CYS A 109 -12.93 11.62 7.35
C CYS A 109 -14.37 11.12 7.17
N HIS A 110 -14.90 10.42 8.19
CA HIS A 110 -16.27 9.93 8.24
C HIS A 110 -17.26 11.05 8.54
#